data_AF-A0A7Y0TP02-F1
#
_entry.id   AF-A0A7Y0TP02-F1
#
_cell.length_a   1.000
_cell.length_b   1.000
_cell.length_c   1.000
_cell.angle_alpha   90.00
_cell.angle_beta   90.00
_cell.angle_gamma   90.00
#
_symmetry.space_group_name_H-M   'P 1'
#
loop_
_entity.id
_entity.type
_entity.pdbx_description
1 polymer ?
#
loop_
_entity_poly.entity_id
_entity_poly.type
_entity_poly.pdbx_seq_one_letter_code
_entity_poly.pdbx_strand_id
1 'polypeptide(L)'
;MPFLIIDKKQAKIYVFMKEGLILAAAPALIGQAIGDYSFPGVGDKKLSDIKPNERTTPAGKFLAKRGLNADGTEVIWIDFDAAIAIHPSDNPKRLQHLRSRSSKDKRSTLGCINVTKEFYMKVISPLFAHGNGFVYILPETMPVNDFFKLPSNQNG
;
A
#
# COMPACT_ATOMS: atom_id res chain seq x y z
N MET A 1 17.97 3.82 0.30
CA MET A 1 16.88 3.24 1.12
C MET A 1 16.18 2.19 0.28
N PRO A 2 15.71 1.08 0.87
CA PRO A 2 14.84 0.15 0.16
C PRO A 2 13.54 0.85 -0.24
N PHE A 3 12.82 0.27 -1.20
CA PHE A 3 11.52 0.80 -1.58
C PHE A 3 10.55 -0.29 -2.00
N LEU A 4 9.27 0.05 -1.90
CA LEU A 4 8.15 -0.77 -2.30
C LEU A 4 7.41 -0.08 -3.45
N ILE A 5 6.86 -0.87 -4.37
CA ILE A 5 5.91 -0.38 -5.38
C ILE A 5 4.59 -1.12 -5.19
N ILE A 6 3.49 -0.37 -5.07
CA ILE A 6 2.12 -0.90 -5.05
C ILE A 6 1.47 -0.62 -6.41
N ASP A 7 1.17 -1.67 -7.15
CA ASP A 7 0.34 -1.61 -8.36
C ASP A 7 -1.11 -1.87 -7.97
N LYS A 8 -1.94 -0.81 -7.99
CA LYS A 8 -3.36 -0.90 -7.63
C LYS A 8 -4.20 -1.65 -8.67
N LYS A 9 -3.84 -1.57 -9.96
CA LYS A 9 -4.58 -2.26 -11.03
C LYS A 9 -4.40 -3.77 -10.94
N GLN A 10 -3.19 -4.22 -10.59
CA GLN A 10 -2.89 -5.64 -10.37
C GLN A 10 -3.11 -6.10 -8.92
N ALA A 11 -3.28 -5.17 -7.98
CA ALA A 11 -3.36 -5.44 -6.55
C ALA A 11 -2.14 -6.27 -6.07
N LYS A 12 -0.95 -5.74 -6.36
CA LYS A 12 0.35 -6.36 -6.04
C LYS A 12 1.28 -5.37 -5.36
N ILE A 13 2.16 -5.94 -4.54
CA ILE A 13 3.31 -5.26 -3.93
C ILE A 13 4.59 -5.86 -4.50
N TYR A 14 5.52 -5.00 -4.87
CA TYR A 14 6.87 -5.34 -5.31
C TYR A 14 7.87 -4.73 -4.33
N VAL A 15 8.88 -5.51 -3.96
CA VAL A 15 9.86 -5.15 -2.95
C VAL A 15 11.22 -5.02 -3.59
N PHE A 16 11.86 -3.87 -3.38
CA PHE A 16 13.17 -3.56 -3.95
C PHE A 16 14.19 -3.23 -2.86
N MET A 17 15.40 -3.74 -3.06
CA MET A 17 16.57 -3.30 -2.30
C MET A 17 16.98 -1.88 -2.73
N LYS A 18 17.89 -1.25 -1.97
CA LYS A 18 18.30 0.14 -2.23
C LYS A 18 18.99 0.31 -3.60
N GLU A 19 19.54 -0.77 -4.15
CA GLU A 19 20.21 -0.84 -5.45
C GLU A 19 19.22 -0.97 -6.63
N GLY A 20 17.91 -1.09 -6.37
CA GLY A 20 16.90 -1.30 -7.41
C GLY A 20 16.70 -2.77 -7.82
N LEU A 21 17.37 -3.71 -7.14
CA LEU A 21 17.14 -5.14 -7.32
C LEU A 21 15.82 -5.58 -6.68
N ILE A 22 15.02 -6.35 -7.41
CA ILE A 22 13.79 -6.93 -6.87
C ILE A 22 14.12 -8.03 -5.86
N LEU A 23 13.59 -7.89 -4.65
CA LEU A 23 13.73 -8.86 -3.57
C LEU A 23 12.56 -9.85 -3.55
N ALA A 24 11.33 -9.36 -3.76
CA ALA A 24 10.13 -10.19 -3.74
C ALA A 24 8.94 -9.49 -4.40
N ALA A 25 7.88 -10.26 -4.68
CA ALA A 25 6.57 -9.74 -5.06
C ALA A 25 5.47 -10.59 -4.42
N ALA A 26 4.34 -9.97 -4.10
CA ALA A 26 3.18 -10.66 -3.54
C ALA A 26 1.86 -9.99 -3.93
N PRO A 27 0.73 -10.73 -3.88
CA PRO A 27 -0.60 -10.12 -3.86
C PRO A 27 -0.76 -9.19 -2.65
N ALA A 28 -1.53 -8.12 -2.83
CA ALA A 28 -1.92 -7.22 -1.76
C ALA A 28 -3.42 -6.92 -1.85
N LEU A 29 -4.08 -6.77 -0.71
CA LEU A 29 -5.41 -6.16 -0.66
C LEU A 29 -5.26 -4.66 -0.56
N ILE A 30 -6.13 -3.94 -1.24
CA ILE A 30 -6.16 -2.49 -1.32
C ILE A 30 -7.57 -1.96 -1.07
N GLY A 31 -7.70 -0.63 -1.06
CA GLY A 31 -8.96 0.07 -0.89
C GLY A 31 -10.06 -0.46 -1.81
N GLN A 32 -11.27 -0.54 -1.27
CA GLN A 32 -12.45 -0.98 -2.01
C GLN A 32 -12.76 -0.08 -3.21
N ALA A 33 -12.59 1.24 -3.05
CA ALA A 33 -12.85 2.21 -4.11
C ALA A 33 -11.68 2.28 -5.11
N ILE A 34 -12.01 2.60 -6.36
CA ILE A 34 -11.04 3.01 -7.37
C ILE A 34 -10.82 4.51 -7.20
N GLY A 35 -9.56 4.93 -7.11
CA GLY A 35 -9.22 6.35 -7.02
C GLY A 35 -7.79 6.58 -6.53
N ASP A 36 -7.26 7.77 -6.80
CA ASP A 36 -5.86 8.12 -6.54
C ASP A 36 -5.63 9.05 -5.35
N TYR A 37 -6.70 9.62 -4.80
CA TYR A 37 -6.62 10.57 -3.70
C TYR A 37 -7.28 10.01 -2.44
N SER A 38 -6.73 10.38 -1.28
CA SER A 38 -7.42 10.24 0.01
C SER A 38 -8.58 11.22 0.07
N PHE A 39 -9.71 10.78 0.62
CA PHE A 39 -10.82 11.70 0.88
C PHE A 39 -10.44 12.66 2.02
N PRO A 40 -10.75 13.97 1.94
CA PRO A 40 -10.39 14.91 3.01
C PRO A 40 -10.92 14.49 4.38
N GLY A 41 -10.03 14.48 5.38
CA GLY A 41 -10.35 14.11 6.77
C GLY A 41 -10.67 12.62 6.98
N VAL A 42 -10.41 11.73 6.01
CA VAL A 42 -10.72 10.30 6.16
C VAL A 42 -9.97 9.63 7.32
N GLY A 43 -8.75 10.08 7.63
CA GLY A 43 -7.94 9.55 8.73
C GLY A 43 -8.55 9.82 10.11
N ASP A 44 -9.36 10.88 10.25
CA ASP A 44 -10.01 11.27 11.50
C ASP A 44 -11.38 10.59 11.71
N LYS A 45 -11.90 9.91 10.70
CA LYS A 45 -13.20 9.24 10.77
C LYS A 45 -13.11 7.94 11.55
N LYS A 46 -14.18 7.60 12.26
CA LYS A 46 -14.36 6.21 12.74
C LYS A 46 -14.44 5.27 11.54
N LEU A 47 -13.91 4.06 11.69
CA LEU A 47 -13.92 3.07 10.60
C LEU A 47 -15.32 2.75 10.07
N SER A 48 -16.35 2.83 10.93
CA SER A 48 -17.76 2.66 10.57
C SER A 48 -18.30 3.76 9.65
N ASP A 49 -17.69 4.95 9.70
CA ASP A 49 -18.20 6.16 9.07
C ASP A 49 -17.51 6.42 7.72
N ILE A 50 -16.49 5.63 7.37
CA ILE A 50 -15.81 5.67 6.08
C ILE A 50 -16.72 5.07 5.01
N LYS A 51 -17.24 5.95 4.14
CA LYS A 51 -18.21 5.58 3.10
C LYS A 51 -17.54 4.75 2.01
N PRO A 52 -18.28 3.89 1.28
CA PRO A 52 -17.73 3.04 0.24
C PRO A 52 -16.84 3.76 -0.80
N ASN A 53 -17.20 4.97 -1.21
CA ASN A 53 -16.45 5.78 -2.17
C ASN A 53 -15.19 6.45 -1.59
N GLU A 54 -15.05 6.49 -0.26
CA GLU A 54 -13.91 7.08 0.44
C GLU A 54 -12.79 6.06 0.71
N ARG A 55 -13.02 4.78 0.42
CA ARG A 55 -12.14 3.65 0.73
C ARG A 55 -11.06 3.48 -0.34
N THR A 56 -10.31 4.53 -0.65
CA THR A 56 -9.25 4.53 -1.66
C THR A 56 -7.90 4.19 -1.05
N THR A 57 -7.00 3.61 -1.84
CA THR A 57 -5.56 3.61 -1.52
C THR A 57 -4.91 4.75 -2.32
N PRO A 58 -4.40 5.81 -1.66
CA PRO A 58 -3.90 6.99 -2.35
C PRO A 58 -2.65 6.67 -3.17
N ALA A 59 -2.51 7.29 -4.33
CA ALA A 59 -1.30 7.24 -5.13
C ALA A 59 -0.27 8.27 -4.64
N GLY A 60 1.02 8.02 -4.88
CA GLY A 60 2.07 8.95 -4.49
C GLY A 60 3.36 8.28 -4.02
N LYS A 61 4.27 9.12 -3.53
CA LYS A 61 5.55 8.72 -2.93
C LYS A 61 5.52 9.05 -1.44
N PHE A 62 5.67 8.02 -0.63
CA PHE A 62 5.53 8.12 0.83
C PHE A 62 6.81 7.67 1.52
N LEU A 63 7.28 8.44 2.50
CA LEU A 63 8.34 8.00 3.41
C LEU A 63 7.71 7.09 4.47
N ALA A 64 7.88 5.79 4.29
CA ALA A 64 7.27 4.79 5.13
C ALA A 64 8.18 4.38 6.29
N LYS A 65 7.56 4.12 7.44
CA LYS A 65 8.24 3.81 8.69
C LYS A 65 7.57 2.64 9.39
N ARG A 66 8.38 1.77 9.98
CA ARG A 66 7.87 0.77 10.91
C ARG A 66 7.33 1.44 12.17
N GLY A 67 6.19 0.99 12.65
CA GLY A 67 5.60 1.43 13.92
C GLY A 67 4.58 0.43 14.44
N LEU A 68 3.83 0.84 15.45
CA LEU A 68 2.75 0.05 16.03
C LEU A 68 1.40 0.69 15.69
N ASN A 69 0.40 -0.13 15.47
CA ASN A 69 -1.00 0.28 15.42
C ASN A 69 -1.56 0.42 16.85
N ALA A 70 -2.76 0.98 17.00
CA ALA A 70 -3.40 1.19 18.30
C ALA A 70 -3.60 -0.10 19.13
N ASP A 71 -3.72 -1.24 18.45
CA ASP A 71 -3.83 -2.57 19.06
C ASP A 71 -2.48 -3.24 19.37
N GLY A 72 -1.36 -2.54 19.15
CA GLY A 72 0.00 -3.04 19.36
C GLY A 72 0.56 -3.87 18.21
N THR A 73 -0.19 -4.09 17.13
CA THR A 73 0.29 -4.81 15.95
C THR A 73 1.34 -3.99 15.21
N GLU A 74 2.47 -4.61 14.85
CA GLU A 74 3.47 -3.95 14.00
C GLU A 74 2.92 -3.69 12.59
N VAL A 75 3.10 -2.47 12.11
CA VAL A 75 2.70 -2.03 10.78
C VAL A 75 3.82 -1.20 10.12
N ILE A 76 3.75 -1.07 8.80
CA ILE A 76 4.51 -0.04 8.09
C ILE A 76 3.57 1.12 7.79
N TRP A 77 3.70 2.21 8.52
CA TRP A 77 2.96 3.46 8.27
C TRP A 77 3.43 4.08 6.96
N ILE A 78 2.48 4.45 6.10
CA ILE A 78 2.72 5.05 4.77
C ILE A 78 2.32 6.52 4.80
N ASP A 79 1.07 6.80 5.21
CA ASP A 79 0.49 8.13 5.28
C ASP A 79 -0.22 8.24 6.62
N PHE A 80 0.38 9.00 7.55
CA PHE A 80 -0.17 9.15 8.90
C PHE A 80 -1.46 9.95 8.90
N ASP A 81 -1.55 11.01 8.10
CA ASP A 81 -2.71 11.91 8.06
C ASP A 81 -3.93 11.20 7.46
N ALA A 82 -3.71 10.33 6.47
CA ALA A 82 -4.78 9.50 5.90
C ALA A 82 -4.96 8.16 6.63
N ALA A 83 -4.23 7.90 7.71
CA ALA A 83 -4.22 6.64 8.46
C ALA A 83 -4.00 5.38 7.59
N ILE A 84 -3.08 5.46 6.61
CA ILE A 84 -2.77 4.37 5.69
C ILE A 84 -1.48 3.66 6.11
N ALA A 85 -1.55 2.34 6.21
CA ALA A 85 -0.41 1.47 6.51
C ALA A 85 -0.44 0.16 5.72
N ILE A 86 0.68 -0.55 5.73
CA ILE A 86 0.79 -1.96 5.36
C ILE A 86 0.62 -2.81 6.60
N HIS A 87 -0.38 -3.69 6.60
CA HIS A 87 -0.63 -4.62 7.70
C HIS A 87 -0.35 -6.07 7.30
N PRO A 88 0.22 -6.87 8.22
CA PRO A 88 0.07 -8.31 8.16
C PRO A 88 -1.40 -8.70 8.37
N SER A 89 -1.87 -9.71 7.64
CA SER A 89 -3.19 -10.30 7.88
C SER A 89 -3.11 -11.82 7.94
N ASP A 90 -3.76 -12.39 8.96
CA ASP A 90 -4.06 -13.81 9.12
C ASP A 90 -5.58 -14.10 9.08
N ASN A 91 -6.42 -13.06 8.90
CA ASN A 91 -7.87 -13.22 8.75
C ASN A 91 -8.21 -14.13 7.55
N PRO A 92 -8.99 -15.22 7.73
CA PRO A 92 -9.27 -16.19 6.67
C PRO A 92 -9.92 -15.60 5.42
N LYS A 93 -10.84 -14.64 5.58
CA LYS A 93 -11.50 -13.96 4.45
C LYS A 93 -10.51 -13.13 3.65
N ARG A 94 -9.62 -12.40 4.32
CA ARG A 94 -8.54 -11.64 3.66
C ARG A 94 -7.57 -12.58 2.93
N LEU A 95 -7.20 -13.70 3.54
CA LEU A 95 -6.35 -14.71 2.90
C LEU A 95 -7.02 -15.33 1.66
N GLN A 96 -8.33 -15.56 1.69
CA GLN A 96 -9.08 -16.00 0.52
C GLN A 96 -9.02 -14.98 -0.62
N HIS A 97 -9.25 -13.70 -0.34
CA HIS A 97 -9.14 -12.63 -1.35
C HIS A 97 -7.72 -12.52 -1.93
N LEU A 98 -6.68 -12.63 -1.08
CA LEU A 98 -5.28 -12.60 -1.52
C LEU A 98 -4.94 -13.74 -2.49
N ARG A 99 -5.59 -14.90 -2.35
CA ARG A 99 -5.43 -16.06 -3.26
C ARG A 99 -6.22 -15.95 -4.56
N SER A 100 -7.20 -15.04 -4.65
CA SER A 100 -7.97 -14.87 -5.89
C SER A 100 -7.06 -14.49 -7.05
N ARG A 101 -7.38 -14.92 -8.27
CA ARG A 101 -6.70 -14.47 -9.50
C ARG A 101 -7.18 -13.09 -9.96
N SER A 102 -8.39 -12.69 -9.57
CA SER A 102 -8.98 -11.40 -9.91
C SER A 102 -8.38 -10.29 -9.03
N SER A 103 -7.96 -9.17 -9.63
CA SER A 103 -7.55 -7.99 -8.87
C SER A 103 -8.75 -7.25 -8.26
N LYS A 104 -9.94 -7.40 -8.84
CA LYS A 104 -11.18 -6.82 -8.30
C LYS A 104 -11.50 -7.38 -6.91
N ASP A 105 -11.30 -8.68 -6.71
CA ASP A 105 -11.59 -9.37 -5.44
C ASP A 105 -10.64 -8.91 -4.31
N LYS A 106 -9.51 -8.29 -4.68
CA LYS A 106 -8.52 -7.76 -3.71
C LYS A 106 -8.83 -6.34 -3.25
N ARG A 107 -9.85 -5.68 -3.82
CA ARG A 107 -10.38 -4.39 -3.35
C ARG A 107 -11.35 -4.60 -2.21
N SER A 108 -10.80 -4.69 -1.00
CA SER A 108 -11.57 -5.12 0.18
C SER A 108 -11.18 -4.43 1.48
N THR A 109 -10.27 -3.46 1.44
CA THR A 109 -9.88 -2.68 2.62
C THR A 109 -10.55 -1.30 2.63
N LEU A 110 -10.39 -0.57 3.73
CA LEU A 110 -10.82 0.83 3.84
C LEU A 110 -9.78 1.82 3.27
N GLY A 111 -8.64 1.32 2.77
CA GLY A 111 -7.56 2.13 2.21
C GLY A 111 -6.19 1.54 2.47
N CYS A 112 -5.99 0.93 3.65
CA CYS A 112 -4.74 0.24 4.01
C CYS A 112 -4.38 -0.89 3.03
N ILE A 113 -3.09 -1.16 2.92
CA ILE A 113 -2.55 -2.27 2.15
C ILE A 113 -2.47 -3.48 3.09
N ASN A 114 -2.98 -4.64 2.70
CA ASN A 114 -2.84 -5.86 3.50
C ASN A 114 -2.13 -6.95 2.70
N VAL A 115 -1.21 -7.64 3.35
CA VAL A 115 -0.47 -8.77 2.78
C VAL A 115 -0.60 -9.98 3.72
N THR A 116 -0.12 -11.15 3.31
CA THR A 116 -0.07 -12.30 4.23
C THR A 116 0.87 -11.98 5.39
N LYS A 117 0.53 -12.46 6.60
CA LYS A 117 1.41 -12.35 7.78
C LYS A 117 2.81 -12.91 7.50
N GLU A 118 2.91 -14.02 6.78
CA GLU A 118 4.19 -14.61 6.40
C GLU A 118 5.05 -13.67 5.54
N PHE A 119 4.48 -13.12 4.46
CA PHE A 119 5.20 -12.19 3.59
C PHE A 119 5.63 -10.93 4.34
N TYR A 120 4.75 -10.43 5.21
CA TYR A 120 5.07 -9.29 6.06
C TYR A 120 6.26 -9.58 6.97
N MET A 121 6.21 -10.66 7.76
CA MET A 121 7.23 -10.96 8.76
C MET A 121 8.58 -11.37 8.16
N LYS A 122 8.56 -12.07 7.02
CA LYS A 122 9.80 -12.57 6.39
C LYS A 122 10.47 -11.57 5.45
N VAL A 123 9.70 -10.64 4.87
CA VAL A 123 10.20 -9.74 3.83
C VAL A 123 10.03 -8.28 4.21
N ILE A 124 8.80 -7.84 4.45
CA ILE A 124 8.51 -6.41 4.65
C ILE A 124 9.09 -5.91 5.96
N SER A 125 8.77 -6.52 7.09
CA SER A 125 9.23 -6.08 8.39
C SER A 125 10.77 -5.97 8.40
N PRO A 126 11.56 -7.03 8.15
CA PRO A 126 13.03 -6.95 8.18
C PRO A 126 13.63 -5.83 7.32
N LEU A 127 13.02 -5.54 6.16
CA LEU A 127 13.47 -4.46 5.27
C LEU A 127 13.43 -3.07 5.93
N PHE A 128 12.49 -2.85 6.85
CA PHE A 128 12.32 -1.61 7.62
C PHE A 128 12.89 -1.71 9.04
N ALA A 129 13.61 -2.78 9.40
CA ALA A 129 14.21 -2.95 10.74
C ALA A 129 15.35 -1.94 11.00
N HIS A 130 16.08 -1.58 9.94
CA HIS A 130 17.29 -0.77 10.02
C HIS A 130 17.07 0.68 9.56
N GLY A 131 15.83 1.09 9.31
CA GLY A 131 15.50 2.45 8.92
C GLY A 131 14.23 2.55 8.06
N ASN A 132 14.02 3.75 7.53
CA ASN A 132 12.87 4.07 6.69
C ASN A 132 13.07 3.56 5.25
N GLY A 133 11.96 3.42 4.54
CA GLY A 133 11.92 3.09 3.12
C GLY A 133 10.91 3.96 2.38
N PHE A 134 10.98 4.00 1.07
CA PHE A 134 9.94 4.65 0.28
C PHE A 134 8.87 3.65 -0.14
N VAL A 135 7.61 4.07 -0.13
CA VAL A 135 6.52 3.35 -0.77
C VAL A 135 6.00 4.21 -1.90
N TYR A 136 6.04 3.67 -3.11
CA TYR A 136 5.45 4.26 -4.31
C TYR A 136 4.14 3.55 -4.59
N ILE A 137 3.02 4.27 -4.55
CA ILE A 137 1.72 3.72 -4.92
C ILE A 137 1.36 4.30 -6.28
N LEU A 138 1.26 3.42 -7.28
CA LEU A 138 1.02 3.83 -8.66
C LEU A 138 -0.42 4.32 -8.84
N PRO A 139 -0.65 5.43 -9.56
CA PRO A 139 -2.00 5.88 -9.84
C PRO A 139 -2.70 4.93 -10.81
N GLU A 140 -4.02 4.90 -10.72
CA GLU A 140 -4.88 4.03 -11.53
C GLU A 140 -5.91 4.76 -12.37
N THR A 141 -6.24 6.01 -12.02
CA THR A 141 -7.18 6.88 -12.73
C THR A 141 -6.50 8.08 -13.37
N MET A 142 -5.43 8.59 -12.75
CA MET A 142 -4.71 9.79 -13.17
C MET A 142 -3.37 9.46 -13.85
N PRO A 143 -2.82 10.38 -14.65
CA PRO A 143 -1.46 10.26 -15.19
C PRO A 143 -0.40 10.09 -14.09
N VAL A 144 0.60 9.25 -14.37
CA VAL A 144 1.76 9.01 -13.47
C VAL A 144 2.51 10.30 -13.13
N ASN A 145 2.52 11.26 -14.06
CA ASN A 145 3.27 12.51 -13.92
C ASN A 145 2.72 13.43 -12.83
N ASP A 146 1.41 13.37 -12.57
CA ASP A 146 0.74 14.19 -11.55
C ASP A 146 1.25 13.86 -10.13
N PHE A 147 1.77 12.64 -9.93
CA PHE A 147 2.22 12.13 -8.63
C PHE A 147 3.74 12.08 -8.50
N PHE A 148 4.46 11.85 -9.60
CA PHE A 148 5.90 11.58 -9.55
C PHE A 148 6.80 12.60 -10.25
N LYS A 149 6.23 13.59 -10.96
CA LYS A 149 6.98 14.65 -11.66
C LYS A 149 8.14 14.06 -12.48
N LEU A 150 7.83 13.09 -13.34
CA LEU A 150 8.82 12.44 -14.19
C LEU A 150 9.37 13.47 -15.19
N PRO A 151 10.68 13.46 -15.47
CA PRO A 151 11.22 14.28 -16.53
C PRO A 151 10.52 13.93 -17.85
N SER A 152 10.19 14.95 -18.64
CA SER A 152 9.69 14.75 -20.00
C SER A 152 10.70 13.91 -20.76
N ASN A 153 10.25 12.85 -21.43
CA ASN A 153 11.12 12.09 -22.32
C ASN A 153 11.71 13.06 -23.35
N GLN A 154 13.00 13.38 -23.22
CA GLN A 154 13.80 13.80 -24.35
C GLN A 154 13.97 12.54 -25.20
N ASN A 155 13.02 12.30 -26.11
CA ASN A 155 13.09 11.19 -27.05
C ASN A 155 14.39 11.33 -27.87
N GLY A 156 15.24 10.31 -27.78
CA GLY A 156 16.06 9.88 -28.92
C GLY A 156 15.23 8.94 -29.79
#